data_AF-A0A1H1UXT3-F1
#
_entry.id   AF-A0A1H1UXT3-F1
#
_cell.length_a   1.000
_cell.length_b   1.000
_cell.length_c   1.000
_cell.angle_alpha   90.00
_cell.angle_beta   90.00
_cell.angle_gamma   90.00
#
_symmetry.space_group_name_H-M   'P 1'
#
loop_
_entity.id
_entity.type
_entity.pdbx_description
1 polymer ?
#
loop_
_entity_poly.entity_id
_entity_poly.type
_entity_poly.pdbx_seq_one_letter_code
_entity_poly.pdbx_strand_id
1 'polypeptide(L)'
;MSDIQVISLLGQDYSFRIAADEAVLFQQAADLLQQKLADTKARHHGSGHTELLVATALSLCVPLVRQTEQLQDAEQRLADLVGMLESPIDR
;
A
#
# COMPACT_ATOMS: atom_id res chain seq x y z
N MET A 1 -16.96 -6.28 -17.39
CA MET A 1 -17.47 -4.93 -17.71
C MET A 1 -16.89 -4.00 -16.64
N SER A 2 -16.25 -2.90 -17.02
CA SER A 2 -15.64 -1.95 -16.07
C SER A 2 -16.72 -1.02 -15.51
N ASP A 3 -16.69 -0.77 -14.21
CA ASP A 3 -17.59 0.17 -13.53
C ASP A 3 -16.88 1.51 -13.27
N ILE A 4 -17.64 2.60 -13.18
CA ILE A 4 -17.11 3.92 -12.82
C ILE A 4 -17.31 4.10 -11.32
N GLN A 5 -16.23 4.12 -10.56
CA GLN A 5 -16.26 4.51 -9.16
C GLN A 5 -15.86 5.97 -8.97
N VAL A 6 -16.53 6.64 -8.05
CA VAL A 6 -16.27 8.04 -7.69
C VAL A 6 -15.79 8.09 -6.24
N ILE A 7 -14.65 8.75 -6.01
CA ILE A 7 -14.11 8.98 -4.67
C ILE A 7 -13.98 10.48 -4.45
N SER A 8 -14.45 10.97 -3.31
CA SER A 8 -14.25 12.34 -2.85
C SER A 8 -13.04 12.45 -1.93
N LEU A 9 -12.05 13.25 -2.32
CA LEU A 9 -10.81 13.49 -1.56
C LEU A 9 -10.55 14.99 -1.46
N LEU A 10 -10.36 15.52 -0.24
CA LEU A 10 -10.08 16.95 0.00
C LEU A 10 -11.10 17.91 -0.65
N GLY A 11 -12.36 17.49 -0.75
CA GLY A 11 -13.44 18.27 -1.37
C GLY A 11 -13.43 18.27 -2.91
N GLN A 12 -12.68 17.35 -3.53
CA GLN A 12 -12.68 17.12 -4.97
C GLN A 12 -13.12 15.69 -5.27
N ASP A 13 -13.98 15.55 -6.29
CA ASP A 13 -14.45 14.25 -6.75
C ASP A 13 -13.57 13.74 -7.89
N TYR A 14 -13.16 12.48 -7.77
CA TYR A 14 -12.32 11.78 -8.74
C TYR A 14 -13.06 10.56 -9.27
N SER A 15 -13.12 10.42 -10.58
CA SER A 15 -13.78 9.29 -11.25
C SER A 15 -12.74 8.33 -11.82
N PHE A 16 -12.87 7.05 -11.49
CA PHE A 16 -11.98 5.98 -11.94
C PHE A 16 -12.77 4.88 -12.64
N ARG A 17 -12.22 4.34 -13.72
CA ARG A 17 -12.74 3.11 -14.35
C ARG A 17 -12.02 1.93 -13.73
N ILE A 18 -12.77 1.04 -13.10
CA ILE A 18 -12.24 -0.12 -12.38
C ILE A 18 -12.84 -1.39 -12.96
N ALA A 19 -12.03 -2.45 -13.07
CA ALA A 19 -12.53 -3.75 -13.49
C ALA A 19 -13.44 -4.33 -12.39
N ALA A 20 -14.50 -5.07 -12.76
CA ALA A 20 -15.50 -5.53 -11.79
C ALA A 20 -14.92 -6.45 -10.69
N ASP A 21 -13.86 -7.20 -11.01
CA ASP A 21 -13.11 -8.04 -10.09
C ASP A 21 -12.21 -7.25 -9.12
N GLU A 22 -11.84 -6.02 -9.47
CA GLU A 22 -11.02 -5.13 -8.63
C GLU A 22 -11.87 -4.17 -7.79
N ALA A 23 -13.18 -4.07 -8.02
CA ALA A 23 -14.05 -3.08 -7.40
C ALA A 23 -14.01 -3.10 -5.85
N VAL A 24 -13.95 -4.30 -5.25
CA VAL A 24 -13.87 -4.47 -3.79
C VAL A 24 -12.52 -4.02 -3.26
N LEU A 25 -11.42 -4.42 -3.90
CA LEU A 25 -10.07 -4.02 -3.52
C LEU A 25 -9.87 -2.51 -3.66
N PHE A 26 -10.42 -1.93 -4.72
CA PHE A 26 -10.37 -0.49 -4.95
C PHE A 26 -11.13 0.28 -3.86
N GLN A 27 -12.32 -0.18 -3.45
CA GLN A 27 -13.04 0.45 -2.34
C GLN A 27 -12.25 0.38 -1.03
N GLN A 28 -11.64 -0.77 -0.72
CA GLN A 28 -10.78 -0.91 0.46
C GLN A 28 -9.57 0.03 0.41
N ALA A 29 -8.97 0.20 -0.77
CA ALA A 29 -7.87 1.14 -0.97
C ALA A 29 -8.32 2.60 -0.81
N ALA A 30 -9.52 2.94 -1.27
CA ALA A 30 -10.12 4.26 -1.11
C ALA A 30 -10.36 4.59 0.38
N ASP A 31 -10.90 3.64 1.14
CA ASP A 31 -11.15 3.80 2.58
C ASP A 31 -9.83 3.98 3.35
N LEU A 32 -8.81 3.18 3.02
CA LEU A 32 -7.47 3.30 3.60
C LEU A 32 -6.85 4.67 3.29
N LEU A 33 -6.98 5.14 2.05
CA LEU A 33 -6.47 6.45 1.64
C LEU A 33 -7.15 7.58 2.42
N GLN A 34 -8.48 7.53 2.59
CA GLN A 34 -9.23 8.52 3.37
C GLN A 34 -8.79 8.54 4.84
N GLN A 35 -8.61 7.36 5.44
CA GLN A 35 -8.13 7.26 6.82
C GLN A 35 -6.73 7.88 6.97
N LYS A 36 -5.79 7.54 6.08
CA LYS A 36 -4.44 8.08 6.14
C LYS A 36 -4.38 9.57 5.86
N LEU A 37 -5.26 10.06 5.00
CA LEU A 37 -5.38 11.49 4.72
C LEU A 37 -5.88 12.26 5.96
N ALA A 38 -6.86 11.71 6.70
CA ALA A 38 -7.31 12.29 7.96
C ALA A 38 -6.19 12.32 9.02
N ASP A 39 -5.45 11.21 9.18
CA ASP A 39 -4.30 11.12 10.07
C ASP A 39 -3.21 12.14 9.69
N THR A 40 -2.91 12.26 8.40
CA THR A 40 -1.90 13.19 7.87
C THR A 40 -2.33 14.64 8.13
N LYS A 41 -3.59 14.98 7.85
CA LYS A 41 -4.15 16.32 8.10
C LYS A 41 -4.12 16.69 9.59
N ALA A 42 -4.31 15.73 10.49
CA ALA A 42 -4.21 15.95 11.93
C ALA A 42 -2.76 16.21 12.39
N ARG A 43 -1.76 15.66 11.69
CA ARG A 43 -0.33 15.84 12.02
C ARG A 43 0.31 17.04 11.33
N HIS A 44 -0.22 17.45 10.19
CA HIS A 44 0.30 18.51 9.33
C HIS A 44 -0.70 19.66 9.20
N HIS A 45 -0.95 20.37 10.30
CA HIS A 45 -1.84 21.52 10.33
C HIS A 45 -1.28 22.66 9.45
N GLY A 46 -2.14 23.22 8.59
CA GLY A 46 -1.80 24.37 7.74
C GLY A 46 -1.17 24.03 6.39
N SER A 47 -0.89 22.75 6.10
CA SER A 47 -0.39 22.31 4.79
C SER A 47 -1.47 22.40 3.70
N GLY A 48 -1.03 22.72 2.48
CA GLY A 48 -1.89 22.74 1.31
C GLY A 48 -2.37 21.34 0.90
N HIS A 49 -3.44 21.25 0.11
CA HIS A 49 -3.99 19.96 -0.35
C HIS A 49 -2.95 19.08 -1.05
N THR A 50 -2.10 19.65 -1.91
CA THR A 50 -1.05 18.90 -2.61
C THR A 50 -0.01 18.33 -1.63
N GLU A 51 0.42 19.12 -0.65
CA GLU A 51 1.39 18.68 0.36
C GLU A 51 0.82 17.55 1.22
N LEU A 52 -0.46 17.65 1.59
CA LEU A 52 -1.16 16.59 2.31
C LEU A 52 -1.21 15.30 1.49
N LEU A 53 -1.55 15.37 0.20
CA LEU A 53 -1.59 14.18 -0.66
C LEU A 53 -0.21 13.54 -0.81
N VAL A 54 0.85 14.35 -1.01
CA VAL A 54 2.23 13.84 -1.09
C VAL A 54 2.66 13.20 0.22
N ALA A 55 2.39 13.84 1.35
CA ALA A 55 2.70 13.29 2.67
C ALA A 55 1.93 11.99 2.95
N THR A 56 0.64 11.93 2.59
CA THR A 56 -0.18 10.72 2.70
C THR A 56 0.36 9.60 1.82
N ALA A 57 0.72 9.88 0.56
CA ALA A 57 1.33 8.90 -0.34
C ALA A 57 2.65 8.35 0.23
N LEU A 58 3.55 9.23 0.70
CA LEU A 58 4.79 8.80 1.35
C LEU A 58 4.54 7.94 2.59
N SER A 59 3.51 8.29 3.39
CA SER A 59 3.13 7.51 4.58
C SER A 59 2.64 6.09 4.26
N LEU A 60 2.10 5.88 3.05
CA LEU A 60 1.68 4.57 2.54
C LEU A 60 2.84 3.81 1.90
N CYS A 61 3.74 4.50 1.19
CA CYS A 61 4.87 3.88 0.51
C CYS A 61 5.98 3.43 1.47
N VAL A 62 6.27 4.18 2.54
CA VAL A 62 7.35 3.80 3.48
C VAL A 62 7.11 2.42 4.11
N PRO A 63 5.92 2.10 4.65
CA PRO A 63 5.62 0.75 5.12
C PRO A 63 5.72 -0.33 4.03
N LEU A 64 5.27 -0.03 2.80
CA LEU A 64 5.33 -0.97 1.69
C LEU A 64 6.78 -1.36 1.33
N VAL A 65 7.67 -0.37 1.30
CA VAL A 65 9.11 -0.60 1.07
C VAL A 65 9.67 -1.49 2.17
N ARG A 66 9.42 -1.16 3.44
CA ARG A 66 9.88 -1.97 4.58
C ARG A 66 9.34 -3.39 4.56
N GLN A 67 8.06 -3.57 4.19
CA GLN A 67 7.46 -4.90 4.11
C GLN A 67 8.09 -5.73 3.00
N THR A 68 8.43 -5.10 1.86
CA THR A 68 9.12 -5.77 0.76
C THR A 68 10.52 -6.22 1.18
N GLU A 69 11.28 -5.37 1.87
CA GLU A 69 12.60 -5.71 2.42
C GLU A 69 12.51 -6.87 3.42
N GLN A 70 11.51 -6.85 4.31
CA GLN A 70 11.29 -7.92 5.28
C GLN A 70 10.90 -9.24 4.61
N LEU A 71 10.09 -9.19 3.55
CA LEU A 71 9.72 -10.38 2.80
C LEU A 71 10.95 -11.00 2.11
N GLN A 72 11.79 -10.17 1.47
CA GLN A 72 13.02 -10.62 0.83
C GLN A 72 14.00 -11.26 1.82
N ASP A 73 14.18 -10.65 2.99
CA ASP A 73 15.01 -11.21 4.07
C ASP A 73 14.45 -12.55 4.59
N ALA A 74 13.12 -12.66 4.73
CA ALA A 74 12.47 -13.91 5.11
C ALA A 74 12.62 -15.00 4.03
N GLU A 75 12.45 -14.66 2.75
CA GLU A 75 12.67 -15.56 1.62
C GLU A 75 14.11 -16.07 1.57
N GLN A 76 15.10 -15.19 1.78
CA GLN A 76 16.50 -15.59 1.82
C GLN A 76 16.78 -16.55 2.97
N ARG A 77 16.27 -16.26 4.18
CA ARG A 77 16.43 -17.16 5.33
C ARG A 77 15.79 -18.52 5.10
N LEU A 78 14.62 -18.56 4.45
CA LEU A 78 13.97 -19.81 4.09
C LEU A 78 14.78 -20.57 3.04
N ALA A 79 15.31 -19.88 2.02
CA ALA A 79 16.18 -20.48 1.01
C ALA A 79 17.46 -21.07 1.63
N ASP A 80 18.08 -20.36 2.56
CA ASP A 80 19.28 -20.83 3.27
C ASP A 80 18.97 -22.08 4.12
N LEU A 81 17.84 -22.09 4.84
CA LEU A 81 17.40 -23.25 5.63
C LEU A 81 17.09 -24.46 4.74
N VAL A 82 16.42 -24.25 3.62
CA VAL A 82 16.17 -25.31 2.63
C VAL A 82 17.49 -25.83 2.06
N GLY A 83 18.42 -24.94 1.69
CA GLY A 83 19.76 -25.31 1.24
C GLY A 83 20.55 -26.11 2.28
N MET A 84 20.39 -25.82 3.58
CA MET A 84 20.99 -26.61 4.65
C MET A 84 20.36 -28.02 4.79
N LEU A 85 19.07 -28.16 4.52
CA LEU A 85 18.36 -29.45 4.56
C LEU A 85 18.60 -30.29 3.30
N GLU A 86 18.78 -29.64 2.15
CA GLU A 86 19.06 -30.27 0.85
C GLU A 86 20.55 -30.53 0.63
N SER A 87 21.43 -29.86 1.38
CA SER A 87 22.85 -30.21 1.43
C SER A 87 22.95 -31.67 1.86
N PRO A 88 23.53 -32.55 1.01
CA PRO A 88 23.47 -33.96 1.27
C PRO A 88 24.08 -34.24 2.63
N ILE A 89 23.39 -35.07 3.40
CA ILE A 89 24.01 -35.90 4.44
C ILE A 89 25.01 -36.81 3.69
N ASP A 90 26.13 -36.24 3.27
CA ASP A 90 27.28 -36.92 2.68
C ASP A 90 28.46 -36.78 3.65
N ARG A 91 28.30 -37.41 4.82
CA ARG A 91 29.14 -38.49 5.37
C ARG A 91 28.87 -38.74 6.84
#